data_AF-A0A1I9Q5Q1-F1
#
_entry.id   AF-A0A1I9Q5Q1-F1
#
_cell.length_a   1.000
_cell.length_b   1.000
_cell.length_c   1.000
_cell.angle_alpha   90.00
_cell.angle_beta   90.00
_cell.angle_gamma   90.00
#
_symmetry.space_group_name_H-M   'P 1'
#
loop_
_entity.id
_entity.type
_entity.pdbx_description
1 polymer ?
#
loop_
_entity_poly.entity_id
_entity_poly.type
_entity_poly.pdbx_seq_one_letter_code
_entity_poly.pdbx_strand_id
1 'polypeptide(L)'
;GHLIYKCGGIDKRTIEKFEKEAQEMGKGSFKYAWVLDKLKAERERGITIDIALWKFETAKFYITIIDAPGHRDFIKNMITGTSQADCAVLIVAAGTGEFEAGISKNGQTREHALLAFTLGVKQLIV
;
A
#
# COMPACT_ATOMS: atom_id res chain seq x y z
N GLY A 1 -0.56 -6.34 1.53
CA GLY A 1 -0.05 -7.73 1.70
C GLY A 1 -1.03 -8.88 1.47
N HIS A 2 -2.36 -8.72 1.42
CA HIS A 2 -3.25 -9.89 1.22
C HIS A 2 -3.07 -10.56 -0.15
N LEU A 3 -2.83 -9.78 -1.21
CA LEU A 3 -2.48 -10.31 -2.54
C LEU A 3 -1.21 -11.16 -2.49
N ILE A 4 -0.17 -10.68 -1.81
CA ILE A 4 1.11 -11.39 -1.63
C ILE A 4 0.89 -12.74 -0.97
N TYR A 5 0.07 -12.78 0.09
CA TYR A 5 -0.29 -14.03 0.75
C TYR A 5 -1.03 -15.00 -0.19
N LYS A 6 -2.02 -14.52 -0.95
CA LYS A 6 -2.76 -15.34 -1.92
C LYS A 6 -1.89 -15.88 -3.05
N CYS A 7 -0.88 -15.12 -3.47
CA CYS A 7 0.10 -15.52 -4.48
C CYS A 7 1.20 -16.43 -3.92
N GLY A 8 1.13 -16.84 -2.64
CA GLY A 8 2.13 -17.71 -2.02
C GLY A 8 3.46 -17.01 -1.71
N GLY A 9 3.51 -15.68 -1.77
CA GLY A 9 4.71 -14.90 -1.47
C GLY A 9 5.10 -14.89 0.01
N ILE A 10 4.18 -15.31 0.89
CA ILE A 10 4.41 -15.48 2.32
C ILE A 10 3.75 -16.78 2.79
N ASP A 11 4.48 -17.53 3.61
CA ASP A 11 3.99 -18.75 4.21
C ASP A 11 3.00 -18.50 5.35
N LYS A 12 2.15 -19.50 5.61
CA LYS A 12 1.09 -19.41 6.62
C LYS A 12 1.63 -19.20 8.04
N ARG A 13 2.82 -19.73 8.37
CA ARG A 13 3.40 -19.60 9.70
C ARG A 13 3.85 -18.16 9.97
N THR A 14 4.41 -17.50 8.96
CA THR A 14 4.80 -16.09 9.05
C THR A 14 3.58 -15.17 9.22
N ILE A 15 2.49 -15.40 8.48
CA ILE A 15 1.28 -14.57 8.65
C ILE A 15 0.61 -14.78 10.03
N GLU A 16 0.59 -16.02 10.54
CA GLU A 16 0.10 -16.32 11.89
C GLU A 16 0.95 -15.68 12.99
N LYS A 17 2.27 -15.60 12.78
CA LYS A 17 3.16 -14.85 13.67
C LYS A 17 2.82 -13.36 13.68
N PHE A 18 2.66 -12.73 12.51
CA PHE A 18 2.26 -11.32 12.44
C PHE A 18 0.88 -11.05 13.01
N GLU A 19 -0.06 -11.99 12.88
CA GLU A 19 -1.37 -11.89 13.51
C GLU A 19 -1.28 -11.84 15.04
N LYS A 20 -0.46 -12.70 15.65
CA LYS A 20 -0.22 -12.69 17.10
C LYS A 20 0.43 -11.38 17.55
N GLU A 21 1.53 -10.98 16.91
CA GLU A 21 2.26 -9.76 17.27
C GLU A 21 1.37 -8.51 17.08
N ALA A 22 0.58 -8.44 16.00
CA ALA A 22 -0.33 -7.34 15.76
C ALA A 22 -1.48 -7.32 16.79
N GLN A 23 -1.97 -8.48 17.22
CA GLN A 23 -2.99 -8.59 18.26
C GLN A 23 -2.48 -8.14 19.64
N GLU A 24 -1.24 -8.50 19.99
CA GLU A 24 -0.58 -8.03 21.22
C GLU A 24 -0.43 -6.49 21.24
N MET A 25 -0.26 -5.87 20.06
CA MET A 25 -0.20 -4.41 19.90
C MET A 25 -1.58 -3.74 19.74
N GLY A 26 -2.69 -4.47 19.89
CA GLY A 26 -4.04 -3.94 19.73
C GLY A 26 -4.43 -3.61 18.28
N LYS A 27 -3.66 -4.08 17.29
CA LYS A 27 -3.82 -3.83 15.86
C LYS A 27 -4.08 -5.11 15.06
N GLY A 28 -4.88 -6.04 15.58
CA GLY A 28 -5.08 -7.37 14.98
C GLY A 28 -5.48 -7.38 13.50
N SER A 29 -6.16 -6.33 13.01
CA SER A 29 -6.54 -6.17 11.58
C SER A 29 -5.36 -5.87 10.64
N PHE A 30 -4.18 -5.52 11.16
CA PHE A 30 -3.01 -5.07 10.37
C PHE A 30 -2.05 -6.19 9.94
N LYS A 31 -2.38 -7.46 10.21
CA LYS A 31 -1.51 -8.61 9.89
C LYS A 31 -1.00 -8.65 8.44
N TYR A 32 -1.81 -8.18 7.49
CA TYR A 32 -1.44 -8.11 6.07
C TYR A 32 -0.66 -6.85 5.68
N ALA A 33 -0.70 -5.78 6.48
CA ALA A 33 0.09 -4.57 6.26
C ALA A 33 1.55 -4.82 6.64
N TRP A 34 1.78 -5.56 7.74
CA TRP A 34 3.11 -5.91 8.26
C TRP A 34 3.97 -6.79 7.34
N VAL A 35 3.35 -7.36 6.32
CA VAL A 35 4.03 -8.01 5.20
C VAL A 35 4.95 -7.03 4.46
N LEU A 36 4.53 -5.77 4.34
CA LEU A 36 5.22 -4.71 3.61
C LEU A 36 5.84 -3.69 4.56
N ASP A 37 5.17 -3.40 5.69
CA ASP A 37 5.68 -2.51 6.74
C ASP A 37 6.80 -3.19 7.55
N LYS A 38 8.05 -2.88 7.21
CA LYS A 38 9.24 -3.46 7.83
C LYS A 38 9.78 -2.59 8.96
N LEU A 39 9.51 -1.30 8.95
CA LEU A 39 10.03 -0.40 9.98
C LEU A 39 9.21 -0.53 11.26
N LYS A 40 9.89 -0.53 12.41
CA LYS A 40 9.23 -0.52 13.72
C LYS A 40 8.26 0.67 13.86
N ALA A 41 8.67 1.84 13.36
CA ALA A 41 7.86 3.05 13.35
C ALA A 41 6.58 2.91 12.50
N GLU A 42 6.62 2.18 11.38
CA GLU A 42 5.43 1.93 10.54
C GLU A 42 4.41 1.08 11.30
N ARG A 43 4.88 0.02 11.97
CA ARG A 43 4.03 -0.87 12.76
C ARG A 43 3.42 -0.17 13.98
N GLU A 44 4.22 0.62 14.69
CA GLU A 44 3.79 1.40 15.86
C GLU A 44 2.79 2.49 15.49
N ARG A 45 3.00 3.21 14.38
CA ARG A 45 2.09 4.29 13.94
C ARG A 45 0.92 3.79 13.09
N GLY A 46 1.03 2.61 12.47
CA GLY A 46 0.01 2.06 11.57
C GLY A 46 -0.07 2.79 10.24
N ILE A 47 1.04 3.39 9.79
CA ILE A 47 1.15 4.09 8.52
C ILE A 47 2.42 3.62 7.81
N THR A 48 2.33 3.38 6.51
CA THR A 48 3.51 3.14 5.66
C THR A 48 4.29 4.44 5.50
N ILE A 49 5.61 4.36 5.65
CA ILE A 49 6.52 5.51 5.61
C ILE A 49 7.43 5.39 4.40
N ASP A 50 8.05 4.22 4.22
CA ASP A 50 8.95 3.95 3.11
C ASP A 50 8.27 3.09 2.04
N ILE A 51 8.82 3.12 0.83
CA ILE A 51 8.30 2.28 -0.25
C ILE A 51 8.71 0.81 -0.02
N ALA A 52 7.77 -0.11 -0.22
CA ALA A 52 8.07 -1.53 -0.20
C ALA A 52 7.93 -2.13 -1.60
N LEU A 53 8.94 -2.90 -2.00
CA LEU A 53 8.96 -3.60 -3.28
C LEU A 53 8.71 -5.09 -3.05
N TRP A 54 7.79 -5.65 -3.83
CA TRP A 54 7.57 -7.09 -3.88
C TRP A 54 7.44 -7.56 -5.31
N LYS A 55 8.09 -8.67 -5.66
CA LYS A 55 8.13 -9.19 -7.02
C LYS A 55 7.41 -10.53 -7.09
N PHE A 56 6.67 -10.74 -8.17
CA PHE A 56 6.06 -12.03 -8.47
C PHE A 56 5.92 -12.23 -9.96
N GLU A 57 5.71 -13.49 -10.33
CA GLU A 57 5.62 -13.91 -11.70
C GLU A 57 4.24 -14.48 -11.97
N THR A 58 3.71 -14.13 -13.13
CA THR A 58 2.53 -14.77 -13.71
C THR A 58 3.00 -15.62 -14.89
N ALA A 59 2.10 -16.39 -15.52
CA ALA A 59 2.45 -17.16 -16.71
C ALA A 59 2.96 -16.30 -17.90
N LYS A 60 2.77 -14.98 -17.88
CA LYS A 60 3.11 -14.07 -18.99
C LYS A 60 3.99 -12.88 -18.61
N PHE A 61 3.99 -12.46 -17.35
CA PHE A 61 4.60 -11.20 -16.91
C PHE A 61 5.36 -11.37 -15.60
N TYR A 62 6.48 -10.66 -15.48
CA TYR A 62 7.17 -10.37 -14.24
C TYR A 62 6.64 -9.05 -13.70
N ILE A 63 6.04 -9.07 -12.51
CA ILE A 63 5.36 -7.91 -11.93
C ILE A 63 6.09 -7.51 -10.66
N THR A 64 6.36 -6.20 -10.51
CA THR A 64 6.83 -5.60 -9.25
C THR A 64 5.70 -4.76 -8.68
N ILE A 65 5.25 -5.10 -7.47
CA ILE A 65 4.36 -4.27 -6.66
C ILE A 65 5.21 -3.25 -5.92
N ILE A 66 4.78 -1.99 -6.01
CA ILE A 66 5.31 -0.88 -5.23
C ILE A 66 4.22 -0.45 -4.27
N ASP A 67 4.42 -0.68 -2.98
CA ASP A 67 3.55 -0.14 -1.92
C ASP A 67 4.06 1.23 -1.52
N ALA A 68 3.24 2.25 -1.70
CA ALA A 68 3.61 3.65 -1.53
C ALA A 68 2.84 4.28 -0.35
N PRO A 69 3.46 5.21 0.40
CA PRO A 69 2.83 5.79 1.57
C PRO A 69 1.64 6.70 1.21
N GLY A 70 0.60 6.66 2.06
CA GLY A 70 -0.65 7.40 1.92
C GLY A 70 -0.71 8.77 2.60
N HIS A 71 0.27 9.08 3.45
CA HIS A 71 0.26 10.26 4.31
C HIS A 71 1.04 11.42 3.66
N ARG A 72 0.52 12.64 3.79
CA ARG A 72 1.10 13.86 3.19
C ARG A 72 2.58 14.06 3.46
N ASP A 73 3.00 13.80 4.69
CA ASP A 73 4.40 13.95 5.12
C ASP A 73 5.38 13.08 4.29
N PHE A 74 4.90 12.01 3.66
CA PHE A 74 5.71 11.05 2.91
C PHE A 74 5.46 11.09 1.40
N ILE A 75 4.88 12.18 0.89
CA ILE A 75 4.56 12.34 -0.54
C ILE A 75 5.79 12.21 -1.45
N LYS A 76 6.98 12.59 -0.95
CA LYS A 76 8.26 12.43 -1.68
C LYS A 76 8.58 10.96 -1.96
N ASN A 77 8.29 10.09 -1.01
CA ASN A 77 8.52 8.65 -1.14
C ASN A 77 7.50 8.05 -2.13
N MET A 78 6.25 8.50 -2.06
CA MET A 78 5.22 8.14 -3.03
C MET A 78 5.60 8.55 -4.47
N ILE A 79 6.12 9.77 -4.67
CA ILE A 79 6.60 10.24 -5.99
C ILE A 79 7.73 9.34 -6.50
N THR A 80 8.65 8.95 -5.62
CA THR A 80 9.80 8.09 -5.97
C THR A 80 9.35 6.69 -6.37
N GLY A 81 8.34 6.13 -5.70
CA GLY A 81 7.75 4.84 -6.08
C GLY A 81 6.95 4.92 -7.38
N THR A 82 6.11 5.95 -7.50
CA THR A 82 5.19 6.13 -8.63
C THR A 82 5.92 6.43 -9.94
N SER A 83 7.06 7.12 -9.89
CA SER A 83 7.88 7.41 -11.08
C SER A 83 8.51 6.17 -11.72
N GLN A 84 8.51 5.03 -11.02
CA GLN A 84 8.99 3.74 -11.51
C GLN A 84 7.88 2.84 -12.04
N ALA A 85 6.61 3.25 -11.93
CA ALA A 85 5.45 2.41 -12.24
C ALA A 85 4.89 2.70 -13.65
N ASP A 86 4.53 1.65 -14.37
CA ASP A 86 3.83 1.76 -15.66
C ASP A 86 2.30 1.88 -15.49
N CYS A 87 1.76 1.29 -14.42
CA CYS A 87 0.35 1.31 -14.06
C CYS A 87 0.17 1.51 -12.55
N ALA A 88 -0.99 2.03 -12.14
CA ALA A 88 -1.32 2.25 -10.73
C ALA A 88 -2.64 1.58 -10.35
N VAL A 89 -2.73 1.19 -9.08
CA VAL A 89 -3.96 0.73 -8.43
C VAL A 89 -4.34 1.78 -7.39
N LEU A 90 -5.46 2.44 -7.59
CA LEU A 90 -5.99 3.45 -6.68
C LEU A 90 -7.03 2.82 -5.76
N ILE A 91 -6.68 2.63 -4.50
CA ILE A 91 -7.62 2.10 -3.49
C ILE A 91 -8.47 3.26 -2.96
N VAL A 92 -9.79 3.11 -3.04
CA VAL A 92 -10.75 4.10 -2.55
C VAL A 92 -11.54 3.51 -1.39
N ALA A 93 -11.58 4.23 -0.26
CA ALA A 93 -12.38 3.83 0.89
C ALA A 93 -13.88 3.92 0.55
N ALA A 94 -14.63 2.88 0.92
CA ALA A 94 -16.08 2.80 0.70
C ALA A 94 -16.89 3.16 1.97
N GLY A 95 -16.22 3.46 3.09
CA GLY A 95 -16.88 3.87 4.32
C GLY A 95 -17.54 5.25 4.20
N THR A 96 -18.72 5.41 4.79
CA THR A 96 -19.41 6.70 4.85
C THR A 96 -18.53 7.74 5.56
N GLY A 97 -18.28 8.87 4.91
CA GLY A 97 -17.40 9.94 5.41
C GLY A 97 -15.93 9.76 5.02
N GLU A 98 -15.45 8.52 4.87
CA GLU A 98 -14.08 8.24 4.42
C GLU A 98 -13.93 8.52 2.92
N PHE A 99 -14.93 8.12 2.13
CA PHE A 99 -14.97 8.40 0.70
C PHE A 99 -14.93 9.92 0.44
N GLU A 100 -15.84 10.65 1.06
CA GLU A 100 -15.98 12.11 0.91
C GLU A 100 -14.71 12.84 1.36
N ALA A 101 -14.09 12.40 2.46
CA ALA A 101 -12.82 12.96 2.92
C ALA A 101 -11.69 12.74 1.89
N GLY A 102 -11.59 11.53 1.32
CA GLY A 102 -10.59 11.16 0.32
C GLY A 102 -10.70 11.89 -1.01
N ILE A 103 -11.92 12.17 -1.47
CA ILE A 103 -12.18 12.88 -2.75
C ILE A 103 -12.29 14.41 -2.60
N SER A 104 -12.31 14.92 -1.36
CA SER A 104 -12.39 16.35 -1.09
C SER A 104 -11.26 17.14 -1.76
N LYS A 105 -11.36 18.48 -1.79
CA LYS A 105 -10.34 19.36 -2.39
C LYS A 105 -8.93 19.12 -1.83
N ASN A 106 -8.83 18.75 -0.56
CA ASN A 106 -7.57 18.44 0.12
C ASN A 106 -7.41 16.93 0.37
N GLY A 107 -8.25 16.08 -0.22
CA GLY A 107 -8.23 14.65 0.01
C GLY A 107 -7.03 13.97 -0.65
N GLN A 108 -6.45 12.98 0.05
CA GLN A 108 -5.26 12.27 -0.44
C GLN A 108 -5.53 11.43 -1.68
N THR A 109 -6.72 10.81 -1.80
CA THR A 109 -7.09 10.01 -2.98
C THR A 109 -7.05 10.86 -4.24
N ARG A 110 -7.57 12.10 -4.18
CA ARG A 110 -7.52 13.05 -5.30
C ARG A 110 -6.10 13.51 -5.62
N GLU A 111 -5.31 13.84 -4.60
CA GLU A 111 -3.92 14.26 -4.76
C GLU A 111 -3.06 13.16 -5.40
N HIS A 112 -3.25 11.92 -4.96
CA HIS A 112 -2.50 10.76 -5.44
C HIS A 112 -2.84 10.44 -6.90
N ALA A 113 -4.12 10.50 -7.29
CA ALA A 113 -4.52 10.32 -8.67
C ALA A 113 -3.89 11.38 -9.60
N LEU A 114 -3.85 12.64 -9.15
CA LEU A 114 -3.23 13.73 -9.91
C LEU A 114 -1.71 13.54 -10.05
N LEU A 115 -1.04 13.12 -8.98
CA LEU A 115 0.40 12.85 -9.00
C LEU A 115 0.74 11.68 -9.93
N ALA A 116 0.01 10.57 -9.86
CA ALA A 116 0.19 9.44 -10.75
C ALA A 116 0.07 9.85 -12.23
N PHE A 117 -0.96 10.64 -12.56
CA PHE A 117 -1.12 11.18 -13.92
C PHE A 117 0.04 12.10 -14.34
N THR A 118 0.47 13.00 -13.45
CA THR A 118 1.57 13.94 -13.71
C THR A 118 2.90 13.23 -13.92
N LEU A 119 3.12 12.11 -13.23
CA LEU A 119 4.31 11.27 -13.35
C LEU A 119 4.27 10.32 -14.56
N GLY A 120 3.20 10.35 -15.35
CA GLY A 120 3.10 9.60 -16.61
C GLY A 120 2.42 8.23 -16.48
N VAL A 121 1.85 7.90 -15.32
CA VAL A 121 1.09 6.66 -15.12
C VAL A 121 -0.30 6.81 -15.74
N LYS A 122 -0.45 6.35 -16.98
CA LYS A 122 -1.69 6.50 -17.76
C LYS A 122 -2.70 5.38 -17.53
N GLN A 123 -2.25 4.20 -17.10
CA GLN A 123 -3.11 3.07 -16.81
C GLN A 123 -3.43 3.03 -15.32
N LEU A 124 -4.69 3.23 -14.98
CA LEU A 124 -5.17 3.28 -13.60
C LEU A 124 -6.29 2.26 -13.40
N ILE A 125 -6.19 1.46 -12.34
CA ILE A 125 -7.21 0.52 -11.86
C ILE A 125 -7.78 1.09 -10.56
N VAL A 126 -9.10 1.05 -10.36
CA VAL A 126 -9.80 1.53 -9.15
C VAL A 126 -10.60 0.38 -8.55
#